data_AF-A0A957TTN8-F1
#
_entry.id   AF-A0A957TTN8-F1
#
_cell.length_a   1.000
_cell.length_b   1.000
_cell.length_c   1.000
_cell.angle_alpha   90.00
_cell.angle_beta   90.00
_cell.angle_gamma   90.00
#
_symmetry.space_group_name_H-M   'P 1'
#
loop_
_entity.id
_entity.type
_entity.pdbx_description
1 polymer ?
#
loop_
_entity_poly.entity_id
_entity_poly.type
_entity_poly.pdbx_seq_one_letter_code
_entity_poly.pdbx_strand_id
1 'polypeptide(L)' 'IRYLPWEEWRAGQPADQAQATWDHIAHSPNCSIAKAQRLLHYQPRYSSLQAVYEAVQWLIMQDTVATE' A
#
# COMPACT_ATOMS: atom_id res chain seq x y z
N ILE A 1 9.64 -13.22 -2.40
CA ILE A 1 9.32 -12.19 -1.39
C ILE A 1 8.56 -12.87 -0.25
N ARG A 2 8.93 -12.61 1.02
CA ARG A 2 8.25 -13.16 2.20
C ARG A 2 7.88 -12.01 3.12
N TYR A 3 6.71 -12.08 3.74
CA TYR A 3 6.30 -11.15 4.79
C TYR A 3 7.24 -11.23 5.99
N LEU A 4 7.58 -10.07 6.57
CA LEU A 4 8.30 -9.97 7.84
C LEU A 4 7.45 -9.13 8.80
N PRO A 5 7.15 -9.65 10.02
CA PRO A 5 6.57 -8.84 11.08
C PRO A 5 7.43 -7.62 11.40
N TRP A 6 6.81 -6.55 11.89
CA TRP A 6 7.47 -5.26 12.15
C TRP A 6 8.79 -5.40 12.93
N GLU A 7 8.79 -6.15 14.04
CA GLU A 7 10.00 -6.30 14.87
C GLU A 7 11.14 -7.02 14.13
N GLU A 8 10.83 -8.04 13.34
CA GLU A 8 11.83 -8.76 12.54
C GLU A 8 12.40 -7.89 11.43
N TRP A 9 11.54 -7.09 10.78
CA TRP A 9 11.99 -6.14 9.76
C TRP A 9 12.86 -5.05 10.39
N ARG A 10 12.40 -4.44 11.50
CA ARG A 10 13.11 -3.37 12.21
C ARG A 10 14.50 -3.80 12.66
N ALA A 11 14.67 -5.02 13.14
CA ALA A 11 15.96 -5.55 13.58
C ALA A 11 17.02 -5.60 12.47
N GLY A 12 16.60 -5.68 11.21
CA GLY A 12 17.49 -5.71 10.05
C GLY A 12 17.86 -4.33 9.49
N GLN A 13 17.32 -3.24 10.05
CA GLN A 13 17.45 -1.90 9.48
C GLN A 13 18.28 -0.94 10.35
N PRO A 14 18.96 0.04 9.73
CA PRO A 14 19.50 1.19 10.43
C PRO A 14 18.44 1.91 11.26
N ALA A 15 18.84 2.43 12.42
CA ALA A 15 17.91 3.00 13.40
C ALA A 15 17.13 4.22 12.86
N ASP A 16 17.78 5.06 12.06
CA ASP A 16 17.17 6.20 11.38
C ASP A 16 16.09 5.77 10.37
N GLN A 17 16.36 4.72 9.59
CA GLN A 17 15.42 4.18 8.61
C GLN A 17 14.23 3.50 9.27
N ALA A 18 14.47 2.77 10.35
CA ALA A 18 13.40 2.20 11.16
C ALA A 18 12.50 3.28 11.76
N GLN A 19 13.09 4.36 12.29
CA GLN A 19 12.34 5.48 12.86
C GLN A 19 11.53 6.22 11.79
N ALA A 20 12.13 6.58 10.66
CA ALA A 20 11.43 7.24 9.57
C ALA A 20 10.24 6.40 9.06
N THR A 21 10.44 5.09 8.90
CA THR A 21 9.37 4.16 8.51
C THR A 21 8.26 4.11 9.56
N TRP A 22 8.61 4.08 10.85
CA TRP A 22 7.64 4.12 11.92
C TRP A 22 6.84 5.42 11.93
N ASP A 23 7.51 6.56 11.77
CA ASP A 23 6.85 7.87 11.72
C ASP A 23 5.86 7.92 10.54
N HIS A 24 6.22 7.37 9.39
CA HIS A 24 5.28 7.22 8.27
C HIS A 24 4.08 6.34 8.61
N ILE A 25 4.28 5.19 9.26
CA ILE A 25 3.17 4.29 9.64
C ILE A 25 2.26 4.96 10.66
N ALA A 26 2.83 5.53 11.72
CA ALA A 26 2.12 6.12 12.84
C ALA A 26 1.28 7.35 12.44
N HIS A 27 1.76 8.12 11.48
CA HIS A 27 1.07 9.30 10.96
C HIS A 27 0.31 9.04 9.66
N SER A 28 0.37 7.82 9.12
CA SER A 28 -0.38 7.48 7.90
C SER A 28 -1.87 7.56 8.19
N PRO A 29 -2.64 8.34 7.43
CA PRO A 29 -4.09 8.33 7.50
C PRO A 29 -4.61 7.06 6.81
N ASN A 30 -4.21 5.88 7.28
CA ASN A 30 -4.81 4.62 6.88
C ASN A 30 -6.21 4.55 7.49
N CYS A 31 -7.13 5.25 6.84
CA CYS A 31 -8.52 5.28 7.19
C CYS A 31 -9.14 3.99 6.66
N SER A 32 -9.60 3.12 7.55
CA SER A 32 -10.40 1.97 7.15
C SER A 32 -11.57 2.43 6.27
N ILE A 33 -11.67 1.85 5.07
CA ILE A 33 -12.75 2.13 4.14
C ILE A 33 -14.13 1.79 4.73
N ALA A 34 -14.16 0.90 5.73
CA ALA A 34 -15.36 0.53 6.45
C ALA A 34 -16.05 1.73 7.11
N LYS A 35 -15.28 2.73 7.59
CA LYS A 35 -15.86 3.95 8.17
C LYS A 35 -16.58 4.78 7.11
N ALA A 36 -15.98 4.94 5.92
CA ALA A 36 -16.57 5.67 4.80
C ALA A 36 -17.81 4.95 4.24
N GLN A 37 -17.74 3.61 4.12
CA GLN A 37 -18.89 2.78 3.76
C GLN A 37 -20.05 2.96 4.75
N ARG A 38 -19.78 2.94 6.05
CA ARG A 38 -20.80 3.07 7.10
C ARG A 38 -21.42 4.46 7.18
N LEU A 39 -20.60 5.51 7.09
CA LEU A 39 -21.06 6.89 7.33
C LEU A 39 -21.55 7.59 6.07
N LEU A 40 -20.99 7.25 4.91
CA LEU A 40 -21.22 7.96 3.65
C LEU A 40 -21.83 7.06 2.56
N HIS A 41 -22.08 5.78 2.86
CA HIS A 41 -22.48 4.78 1.87
C HIS A 41 -21.53 4.73 0.66
N TYR A 42 -20.25 5.04 0.88
CA TYR A 42 -19.24 5.03 -0.18
C TYR A 42 -19.01 3.60 -0.67
N GLN A 43 -19.29 3.33 -1.95
CA GLN A 43 -19.10 2.02 -2.59
C GLN A 43 -18.03 2.13 -3.69
N PRO A 44 -16.74 1.96 -3.36
CA PRO A 44 -15.69 2.01 -4.37
C PRO A 44 -15.85 0.86 -5.37
N ARG A 45 -15.74 1.16 -6.66
CA ARG A 45 -15.81 0.15 -7.74
C ARG A 45 -14.63 -0.83 -7.70
N TYR A 46 -13.49 -0.40 -7.19
CA TYR A 46 -12.26 -1.17 -7.14
C TYR A 46 -11.71 -1.25 -5.71
N SER A 47 -11.23 -2.43 -5.32
CA SER A 47 -10.29 -2.54 -4.20
C SER A 47 -8.93 -1.94 -4.59
N SER A 48 -8.10 -1.60 -3.59
CA SER A 48 -6.76 -1.06 -3.85
C SER A 48 -5.92 -1.95 -4.77
N LEU A 49 -6.00 -3.28 -4.59
CA LEU A 49 -5.25 -4.22 -5.43
C LEU A 49 -5.80 -4.26 -6.87
N GLN A 50 -7.11 -4.25 -7.05
CA GLN A 50 -7.70 -4.22 -8.40
C GLN A 50 -7.33 -2.93 -9.14
N ALA A 51 -7.38 -1.79 -8.46
CA ALA A 51 -7.00 -0.50 -9.04
C ALA A 51 -5.51 -0.48 -9.46
N VAL A 52 -4.62 -0.98 -8.60
CA VAL A 52 -3.19 -1.10 -8.93
C VAL A 52 -2.98 -2.05 -10.11
N TYR A 53 -3.62 -3.22 -10.09
CA TYR A 53 -3.52 -4.19 -11.17
C TYR A 53 -3.96 -3.60 -12.52
N GLU A 54 -5.12 -2.96 -12.58
CA GLU A 54 -5.63 -2.34 -13.82
C GLU A 54 -4.69 -1.23 -14.32
N ALA A 55 -4.18 -0.38 -13.41
CA ALA A 55 -3.23 0.67 -13.77
C ALA A 55 -1.91 0.10 -14.34
N VAL A 56 -1.36 -0.95 -13.72
CA VAL A 56 -0.15 -1.61 -14.21
C VAL A 56 -0.40 -2.27 -15.58
N GLN A 57 -1.53 -2.94 -15.75
CA GLN A 57 -1.92 -3.51 -17.05
C GLN A 57 -2.02 -2.44 -18.13
N TRP A 58 -2.61 -1.28 -17.81
CA TRP A 58 -2.67 -0.16 -18.74
C TRP A 58 -1.27 0.34 -19.12
N LEU A 59 -0.34 0.46 -18.16
CA LEU A 59 1.03 0.88 -18.44
C LEU A 59 1.80 -0.12 -19.30
N ILE A 60 1.56 -1.42 -19.12
CA ILE A 60 2.10 -2.47 -19.99
C ILE A 60 1.56 -2.30 -21.41
N MET A 61 0.26 -2.05 -21.57
CA MET A 61 -0.36 -1.80 -22.89
C MET A 61 0.16 -0.54 -23.58
N GLN A 62 0.74 0.41 -22.84
CA GLN A 62 1.39 1.61 -23.38
C GLN A 62 2.90 1.46 -23.56
N ASP A 63 3.44 0.23 -23.47
CA ASP A 63 4.88 -0.07 -23.53
C ASP A 63 5.73 0.75 -22.54
N THR A 64 5.11 1.25 -21.47
CA THR A 64 5.78 2.04 -20.43
C THR A 64 6.38 1.14 -19.35
N VAL A 65 5.79 -0.03 -19.13
CA VAL A 65 6.28 -1.07 -18.21
C VAL A 65 6.48 -2.36 -19.00
N ALA A 66 7.69 -2.90 -18.97
CA ALA A 66 7.99 -4.19 -19.60
C ALA A 66 7.53 -5.36 -18.71
N THR A 67 7.08 -6.43 -19.36
CA THR A 67 6.91 -7.74 -18.73
C THR A 67 8.05 -8.64 -19.18
N GLU A 68 8.82 -9.18 -18.25
CA GLU A 68 9.89 -10.17 -18.52
C GLU A 68 9.33 -11.53 -18.97
#